data_AF-A0A7X9BRJ2-F1
#
_entry.id   AF-A0A7X9BRJ2-F1
#
_cell.length_a   1.000
_cell.length_b   1.000
_cell.length_c   1.000
_cell.angle_alpha   90.00
_cell.angle_beta   90.00
_cell.angle_gamma   90.00
#
_symmetry.space_group_name_H-M   'P 1'
#
loop_
_entity.id
_entity.type
_entity.pdbx_description
1 polymer ?
#
loop_
_entity_poly.entity_id
_entity_poly.type
_entity_poly.pdbx_seq_one_letter_code
_entity_poly.pdbx_strand_id
1 'polypeptide(L)'
;HRLLELPKNNAVIADITCDCDGKIDHFIDLHDVRNTLPVHEVNNGDDYYLGVFLVGAYQETLGDLHNLFGDTNVVSIRISPDGHFDFVKEIEGDSVADVLSYVEFDPKDMLRSFREIAEEAVREGYISPSDRKQIMKAYQDGIWGYTYYER
;
A
#
# COMPACT_ATOMS: atom_id res chain seq x y z
N HIS A 1 -2.78 -19.98 3.78
CA HIS A 1 -2.00 -20.16 2.53
C HIS A 1 -2.23 -21.54 1.93
N ARG A 2 -2.07 -21.70 0.62
CA ARG A 2 -2.46 -22.90 -0.15
C ARG A 2 -1.28 -23.75 -0.61
N LEU A 3 -0.16 -23.73 0.11
CA LEU A 3 1.12 -24.33 -0.31
C LEU A 3 1.10 -25.86 -0.50
N LEU A 4 0.04 -26.55 -0.08
CA LEU A 4 -0.16 -27.99 -0.28
C LEU A 4 -1.03 -28.33 -1.51
N GLU A 5 -1.55 -27.33 -2.20
CA GLU A 5 -2.33 -27.49 -3.42
C GLU A 5 -1.44 -27.28 -4.64
N LEU A 6 -1.76 -27.95 -5.74
CA LEU A 6 -1.05 -27.73 -7.00
C LEU A 6 -1.51 -26.39 -7.63
N PRO A 7 -0.60 -25.44 -7.94
CA PRO A 7 -0.95 -24.24 -8.70
C PRO A 7 -1.41 -24.62 -10.11
N LYS A 8 -2.47 -23.97 -10.59
CA LYS A 8 -3.12 -24.30 -11.89
C LYS A 8 -2.99 -23.20 -12.93
N ASN A 9 -2.56 -22.01 -12.53
CA ASN A 9 -2.47 -20.84 -13.38
C ASN A 9 -1.02 -20.36 -13.47
N ASN A 10 -0.68 -19.71 -14.57
CA ASN A 10 0.57 -18.98 -14.73
C ASN A 10 0.27 -17.48 -14.69
N ALA A 11 1.03 -16.73 -13.90
CA ALA A 11 0.85 -15.30 -13.72
C ALA A 11 2.14 -14.51 -13.92
N VAL A 12 1.98 -13.26 -14.33
CA VAL A 12 2.97 -12.19 -14.19
C VAL A 12 2.46 -11.29 -13.07
N ILE A 13 3.34 -10.83 -12.19
CA ILE A 13 2.95 -9.96 -11.09
C ILE A 13 3.20 -8.53 -11.52
N ALA A 14 2.15 -7.69 -11.49
CA ALA A 14 2.28 -6.26 -11.67
C ALA A 14 1.93 -5.58 -10.33
N ASP A 15 2.60 -4.47 -10.04
CA ASP A 15 2.24 -3.63 -8.91
C ASP A 15 1.01 -2.76 -9.24
N ILE A 16 0.61 -1.93 -8.28
CA ILE A 16 -0.55 -1.03 -8.41
C ILE A 16 -0.18 0.34 -8.97
N THR A 17 1.07 0.52 -9.41
CA THR A 17 1.49 1.78 -10.02
C THR A 17 0.83 1.96 -11.39
N CYS A 18 0.83 3.19 -11.87
CA CYS A 18 0.30 3.53 -13.18
C CYS A 18 1.33 3.34 -14.29
N ASP A 19 2.56 2.94 -13.93
CA ASP A 19 3.63 2.68 -14.89
C ASP A 19 3.57 1.23 -15.38
N CYS A 20 3.82 1.03 -16.66
CA CYS A 20 3.91 -0.31 -17.23
C CYS A 20 5.19 -1.06 -16.85
N ASP A 21 6.18 -0.34 -16.31
CA ASP A 21 7.44 -0.91 -15.83
C ASP A 21 7.31 -1.61 -14.47
N GLY A 22 6.24 -1.33 -13.71
CA GLY A 22 5.92 -1.94 -12.41
C GLY A 22 5.51 -3.40 -12.48
N LYS A 23 6.37 -4.27 -13.02
CA LYS A 23 6.09 -5.72 -13.17
C LYS A 23 7.29 -6.61 -12.89
N ILE A 24 6.99 -7.81 -12.41
CA ILE A 24 7.91 -8.93 -12.30
C ILE A 24 7.48 -9.98 -13.31
N ASP A 25 8.25 -10.12 -14.38
CA ASP A 25 8.03 -11.09 -15.45
C ASP A 25 9.18 -12.09 -15.61
N HIS A 26 10.09 -12.14 -14.65
CA HIS A 26 11.19 -13.11 -14.58
C HIS A 26 11.24 -13.75 -13.19
N PHE A 27 11.16 -15.08 -13.14
CA PHE A 27 11.04 -15.87 -11.92
C PHE A 27 12.07 -17.00 -11.86
N ILE A 28 12.48 -17.37 -10.65
CA ILE A 28 13.45 -18.43 -10.39
C ILE A 28 12.84 -19.79 -10.75
N ASP A 29 13.53 -20.60 -11.57
CA ASP A 29 13.27 -22.03 -11.76
C ASP A 29 14.57 -22.84 -11.59
N LEU A 30 14.42 -24.14 -11.34
CA LEU A 30 15.54 -25.05 -11.03
C LEU A 30 16.55 -25.18 -12.18
N HIS A 31 16.14 -24.91 -13.41
CA HIS A 31 16.93 -25.14 -14.61
C HIS A 31 17.20 -23.88 -15.42
N ASP A 32 16.38 -22.83 -15.27
CA ASP A 32 16.51 -21.56 -16.01
C ASP A 32 15.65 -20.46 -15.36
N VAL A 33 15.52 -19.29 -15.99
CA VAL A 33 14.55 -18.26 -15.63
C VAL A 33 13.21 -18.54 -16.33
N ARG A 34 12.10 -18.48 -15.58
CA ARG A 34 10.75 -18.55 -16.14
C ARG A 34 10.15 -17.16 -16.31
N ASN A 35 9.33 -17.00 -17.36
CA ASN A 35 8.64 -15.74 -17.60
C ASN A 35 7.31 -15.60 -16.83
N THR A 36 6.92 -16.63 -16.07
CA THR A 36 5.66 -16.68 -15.33
C THR A 36 5.81 -17.46 -14.04
N LEU A 37 5.06 -17.04 -13.01
CA LEU A 37 4.94 -17.71 -11.72
C LEU A 37 3.70 -18.62 -11.69
N PRO A 38 3.85 -19.93 -11.38
CA PRO A 38 2.71 -20.78 -11.09
C PRO A 38 1.99 -20.32 -9.81
N VAL A 39 0.70 -20.02 -9.92
CA VAL A 39 -0.15 -19.56 -8.80
C VAL A 39 -1.43 -20.38 -8.69
N HIS A 40 -2.02 -20.35 -7.49
CA HIS A 40 -3.31 -20.97 -7.26
C HIS A 40 -4.43 -20.15 -7.93
N GLU A 41 -5.58 -20.76 -8.10
CA GLU A 41 -6.79 -20.05 -8.54
C GLU A 41 -7.21 -19.04 -7.48
N VAL A 42 -7.24 -17.76 -7.82
CA VAL A 42 -7.66 -16.69 -6.90
C VAL A 42 -9.17 -16.55 -7.01
N ASN A 43 -9.89 -16.82 -5.92
CA ASN A 43 -11.33 -16.59 -5.88
C ASN A 43 -11.60 -15.12 -5.53
N ASN A 44 -12.63 -14.54 -6.15
CA ASN A 44 -13.06 -13.18 -5.81
C ASN A 44 -13.48 -13.13 -4.33
N GLY A 45 -12.69 -12.43 -3.51
CA GLY A 45 -12.96 -12.18 -2.10
C GLY A 45 -11.91 -12.76 -1.15
N ASP A 46 -11.22 -13.82 -1.53
CA ASP A 46 -10.21 -14.46 -0.68
C ASP A 46 -8.89 -13.66 -0.67
N ASP A 47 -8.26 -13.54 0.50
CA ASP A 47 -6.94 -12.94 0.62
C ASP A 47 -5.87 -13.87 0.06
N TYR A 48 -5.02 -13.33 -0.82
CA TYR A 48 -3.94 -14.07 -1.47
C TYR A 48 -2.61 -13.36 -1.29
N TYR A 49 -1.89 -13.72 -0.23
CA TYR A 49 -0.60 -13.11 0.09
C TYR A 49 0.54 -13.67 -0.77
N LEU A 50 1.39 -12.77 -1.26
CA LEU A 50 2.64 -13.07 -1.93
C LEU A 50 3.81 -12.70 -1.02
N GLY A 51 4.88 -13.50 -1.07
CA GLY A 51 6.13 -13.22 -0.36
C GLY A 51 7.25 -13.01 -1.37
N VAL A 52 7.97 -11.90 -1.24
CA VAL A 52 9.18 -11.61 -2.00
C VAL A 52 10.36 -11.80 -1.06
N PHE A 53 11.31 -12.64 -1.46
CA PHE A 53 12.46 -13.01 -0.63
C PHE A 53 13.75 -12.43 -1.19
N LEU A 54 14.80 -12.39 -0.36
CA LEU A 54 16.12 -11.86 -0.71
C LEU A 54 16.14 -10.34 -0.99
N VAL A 55 15.20 -9.60 -0.41
CA VAL A 55 15.07 -8.14 -0.53
C VAL A 55 15.82 -7.35 0.55
N GLY A 56 16.48 -8.03 1.50
CA GLY A 56 17.10 -7.39 2.68
C GLY A 56 18.37 -6.57 2.43
N ALA A 57 18.79 -6.39 1.18
CA ALA A 57 19.93 -5.56 0.82
C ALA A 57 19.53 -4.55 -0.26
N TYR A 58 19.91 -3.29 -0.06
CA TYR A 58 19.72 -2.14 -0.96
C TYR A 58 18.27 -1.71 -1.23
N GLN A 59 17.27 -2.59 -1.14
CA GLN A 59 15.89 -2.27 -1.51
C GLN A 59 15.26 -1.22 -0.59
N GLU A 60 15.56 -1.25 0.71
CA GLU A 60 15.03 -0.29 1.69
C GLU A 60 15.55 1.14 1.46
N THR A 61 16.77 1.30 0.96
CA THR A 61 17.42 2.61 0.82
C THR A 61 17.35 3.21 -0.58
N LEU A 62 16.95 2.40 -1.57
CA LEU A 62 16.85 2.81 -2.98
C LEU A 62 15.39 2.97 -3.44
N GLY A 63 14.42 2.76 -2.55
CA GLY A 63 13.02 3.06 -2.82
C GLY A 63 12.82 4.53 -3.15
N ASP A 64 11.99 4.82 -4.15
CA ASP A 64 11.55 6.15 -4.51
C ASP A 64 10.03 6.25 -4.27
N LEU A 65 9.52 7.46 -4.08
CA LEU A 65 8.11 7.76 -3.87
C LEU A 65 7.33 7.76 -5.19
N HIS A 66 7.48 6.69 -5.98
CA HIS A 66 6.79 6.56 -7.26
C HIS A 66 5.28 6.52 -7.02
N ASN A 67 4.53 7.39 -7.69
CA ASN A 67 3.10 7.62 -7.45
C ASN A 67 2.73 8.00 -6.00
N LEU A 68 3.66 8.56 -5.23
CA LEU A 68 3.44 8.93 -3.82
C LEU A 68 3.08 7.73 -2.92
N PHE A 69 3.46 6.51 -3.33
CA PHE A 69 3.48 5.37 -2.43
C PHE A 69 4.67 5.53 -1.50
N GLY A 70 4.38 5.65 -0.20
CA GLY A 70 5.40 5.83 0.82
C GLY A 70 5.95 4.50 1.34
N ASP A 71 6.70 4.59 2.44
CA ASP A 71 7.29 3.43 3.07
C ASP A 71 6.23 2.43 3.54
N THR A 72 6.56 1.14 3.48
CA THR A 72 5.67 0.09 3.94
C THR A 72 5.81 -0.15 5.44
N ASN A 73 4.77 -0.72 6.08
CA ASN A 73 4.90 -1.22 7.45
C ASN A 73 6.04 -2.25 7.58
N VAL A 74 6.95 -2.04 8.53
CA VAL A 74 8.08 -2.94 8.81
C VAL A 74 7.98 -3.51 10.22
N VAL A 75 8.06 -4.84 10.30
CA VAL A 75 8.04 -5.56 11.58
C VAL A 75 9.28 -6.43 11.73
N SER A 76 10.01 -6.25 12.83
CA SER A 76 11.17 -7.07 13.20
C SER A 76 10.73 -8.20 14.14
N ILE A 77 10.87 -9.44 13.71
CA ILE A 77 10.50 -10.63 14.47
C ILE A 77 11.77 -11.32 15.00
N ARG A 78 11.79 -11.65 16.30
CA ARG A 78 12.81 -12.51 16.91
C ARG A 78 12.21 -13.85 17.25
N ILE A 79 12.89 -14.92 16.87
CA ILE A 79 12.48 -16.29 17.17
C ILE A 79 13.37 -16.83 18.29
N SER A 80 12.75 -17.29 19.37
CA SER A 80 13.40 -17.91 20.52
C SER A 80 13.71 -19.38 20.26
N PRO A 81 14.69 -19.98 20.95
CA PRO A 81 15.09 -21.39 20.73
C PRO A 81 13.98 -22.42 20.99
N ASP A 82 12.95 -22.05 21.76
CA ASP A 82 11.77 -22.85 22.06
C ASP A 82 10.66 -22.74 21.00
N GLY A 83 10.89 -21.94 19.95
CA GLY A 83 9.95 -21.76 18.83
C GLY A 83 8.94 -20.64 19.04
N HIS A 84 8.97 -19.92 20.18
CA HIS A 84 8.19 -18.71 20.36
C HIS A 84 8.77 -17.55 19.55
N PHE A 85 7.93 -16.58 19.17
CA PHE A 85 8.36 -15.38 18.48
C PHE A 85 7.89 -14.12 19.19
N ASP A 86 8.69 -13.07 19.12
CA ASP A 86 8.41 -11.75 19.68
C ASP A 86 8.54 -10.67 18.60
N PHE A 87 7.66 -9.68 18.64
CA PHE A 87 7.80 -8.45 17.88
C PHE A 87 8.78 -7.52 18.62
N VAL A 88 9.93 -7.25 18.00
CA VAL A 88 11.01 -6.46 18.60
C VAL A 88 10.91 -4.99 18.21
N LYS A 89 10.43 -4.71 17.00
CA LYS A 89 10.27 -3.37 16.46
C LYS A 89 9.15 -3.37 15.44
N GLU A 90 8.28 -2.38 15.54
CA GLU A 90 7.23 -2.09 14.57
C GLU A 90 7.44 -0.66 14.10
N ILE A 91 7.47 -0.48 12.79
CA ILE A 91 7.56 0.82 12.13
C ILE A 91 6.34 0.90 11.23
N GLU A 92 5.47 1.86 11.53
CA GLU A 92 4.33 2.16 10.66
C GLU A 92 4.85 2.77 9.36
N GLY A 93 4.24 2.37 8.25
CA GLY A 93 4.50 2.97 6.95
C GLY A 93 3.85 4.34 6.83
N ASP A 94 4.15 5.03 5.72
CA ASP A 94 3.76 6.43 5.56
C ASP A 94 2.26 6.60 5.27
N SER A 95 1.67 7.61 5.89
CA SER A 95 0.36 8.13 5.50
C SER A 95 0.45 9.05 4.28
N VAL A 96 -0.68 9.33 3.65
CA VAL A 96 -0.74 10.32 2.56
C VAL A 96 -0.24 11.69 3.02
N ALA A 97 -0.48 12.07 4.27
CA ALA A 97 0.01 13.29 4.89
C ALA A 97 1.53 13.35 4.97
N ASP A 98 2.18 12.23 5.33
CA ASP A 98 3.64 12.14 5.44
C ASP A 98 4.27 12.32 4.06
N VAL A 99 3.72 11.63 3.05
CA VAL A 99 4.22 11.74 1.67
C VAL A 99 4.00 13.14 1.09
N LEU A 100 2.84 13.77 1.34
CA LEU A 100 2.59 15.16 0.93
C LEU A 100 3.57 16.13 1.59
N SER A 101 3.98 15.87 2.82
CA SER A 101 4.97 16.69 3.52
C SER A 101 6.36 16.60 2.87
N TYR A 102 6.73 15.46 2.30
CA TYR A 102 7.98 15.32 1.54
C TYR A 102 8.03 16.18 0.28
N VAL A 103 6.90 16.39 -0.37
CA VAL A 103 6.77 17.26 -1.57
C VAL A 103 6.40 18.70 -1.21
N GLU A 104 6.71 19.14 0.01
CA GLU A 104 6.58 20.51 0.53
C GLU A 104 5.13 21.03 0.67
N PHE A 105 4.14 20.13 0.72
CA PHE A 105 2.78 20.51 1.12
C PHE A 105 2.63 20.45 2.64
N ASP A 106 1.79 21.32 3.21
CA ASP A 106 1.35 21.21 4.61
C ASP A 106 -0.06 20.60 4.66
N PRO A 107 -0.21 19.34 5.12
CA PRO A 107 -1.50 18.67 5.22
C PRO A 107 -2.53 19.43 6.07
N LYS A 108 -2.11 20.18 7.09
CA LYS A 108 -3.01 20.99 7.93
C LYS A 108 -3.55 22.19 7.16
N ASP A 109 -2.71 22.81 6.35
CA ASP A 109 -3.12 23.90 5.48
C ASP A 109 -4.06 23.40 4.38
N MET A 110 -3.78 22.25 3.78
CA MET A 110 -4.68 21.59 2.83
C MET A 110 -6.05 21.29 3.45
N LEU A 111 -6.10 20.77 4.68
CA LEU A 111 -7.34 20.53 5.43
C LEU A 111 -8.12 21.83 5.69
N ARG A 112 -7.42 22.93 6.00
CA ARG A 112 -8.04 24.24 6.21
C ARG A 112 -8.65 24.77 4.91
N SER A 113 -7.88 24.76 3.82
CA SER A 113 -8.36 25.22 2.51
C SER A 113 -9.53 24.40 2.00
N PHE A 114 -9.49 23.07 2.15
CA PHE A 114 -10.62 22.21 1.75
C PHE A 114 -11.88 22.49 2.57
N ARG A 115 -11.74 22.80 3.87
CA ARG A 115 -12.86 23.21 4.73
C ARG A 115 -13.51 24.50 4.25
N GLU A 116 -12.72 25.49 3.85
CA GLU A 116 -13.22 26.77 3.34
C GLU A 116 -14.03 26.56 2.04
N ILE A 117 -13.52 25.74 1.13
CA ILE A 117 -14.21 25.34 -0.11
C ILE A 117 -15.55 24.65 0.21
N ALA A 118 -15.55 23.69 1.14
CA ALA A 118 -16.77 22.98 1.51
C ALA A 118 -17.80 23.89 2.20
N GLU A 119 -17.35 24.90 2.96
CA GLU A 119 -18.25 25.90 3.55
C GLU A 119 -18.86 26.83 2.51
N GLU A 120 -18.08 27.23 1.50
CA GLU A 120 -18.57 28.01 0.37
C GLU A 120 -19.63 27.24 -0.42
N ALA A 121 -19.38 25.96 -0.72
CA ALA A 121 -20.33 25.11 -1.42
C ALA A 121 -21.66 24.95 -0.65
N VAL A 122 -21.64 24.96 0.69
CA VAL A 122 -22.86 25.00 1.51
C VAL A 122 -23.59 26.33 1.37
N ARG A 123 -22.88 27.47 1.38
CA ARG A 123 -23.48 28.80 1.22
C ARG A 123 -24.12 28.99 -0.15
N GLU A 124 -23.52 28.44 -1.19
CA GLU A 124 -24.02 28.51 -2.56
C GLU A 124 -25.10 27.45 -2.86
N GLY A 125 -25.35 26.53 -1.94
CA GLY A 125 -26.41 25.53 -2.05
C GLY A 125 -26.07 24.33 -2.92
N TYR A 126 -24.79 24.11 -3.25
CA TYR A 126 -24.34 22.92 -3.98
C TYR A 126 -24.38 21.64 -3.14
N ILE A 127 -24.12 21.76 -1.84
CA ILE A 127 -24.14 20.63 -0.89
C ILE A 127 -24.88 21.00 0.39
N SER A 128 -25.41 20.01 1.10
CA SER A 128 -26.01 20.24 2.42
C SER A 128 -24.96 20.30 3.53
N PRO A 129 -25.30 20.86 4.72
CA PRO A 129 -24.43 20.78 5.89
C PRO A 129 -24.08 19.35 6.34
N SER A 130 -24.98 18.39 6.06
CA SER A 130 -24.71 16.97 6.33
C SER A 130 -23.67 16.41 5.36
N ASP A 131 -23.79 16.73 4.06
CA ASP A 131 -22.83 16.32 3.04
C ASP A 131 -21.45 16.90 3.33
N ARG A 132 -21.37 18.17 3.73
CA ARG A 132 -20.11 18.79 4.18
C ARG A 132 -19.43 17.97 5.27
N LYS A 133 -20.17 17.49 6.28
CA LYS A 133 -19.60 16.68 7.36
C LYS A 133 -19.04 15.36 6.83
N GLN A 134 -19.76 14.69 5.93
CA GLN A 134 -19.33 13.43 5.33
C GLN A 134 -18.11 13.63 4.43
N ILE A 135 -18.12 14.65 3.58
CA ILE A 135 -17.02 15.01 2.67
C ILE A 135 -15.76 15.38 3.46
N MET A 136 -15.88 16.22 4.49
CA MET A 136 -14.74 16.58 5.32
C MET A 136 -14.15 15.38 6.05
N LYS A 137 -15.00 14.45 6.52
CA LYS A 137 -14.54 13.22 7.14
C LYS A 137 -13.80 12.34 6.12
N ALA A 138 -14.38 12.09 4.95
CA ALA A 138 -13.74 11.28 3.91
C ALA A 138 -12.39 11.86 3.47
N TYR A 139 -12.30 13.18 3.32
CA TYR A 139 -11.04 13.85 2.98
C TYR A 139 -9.99 13.73 4.08
N GLN A 140 -10.40 13.88 5.35
CA GLN A 140 -9.51 13.71 6.48
C GLN A 140 -9.03 12.26 6.61
N ASP A 141 -9.94 11.30 6.49
CA ASP A 141 -9.63 9.86 6.53
C ASP A 141 -8.66 9.49 5.38
N GLY A 142 -8.81 10.10 4.20
CA GLY A 142 -7.88 9.90 3.08
C GLY A 142 -6.49 10.51 3.28
N ILE A 143 -6.39 11.70 3.89
CA ILE A 143 -5.08 12.33 4.16
C ILE A 143 -4.29 11.58 5.24
N TRP A 144 -4.96 11.13 6.30
CA TRP A 144 -4.30 10.41 7.39
C TRP A 144 -4.28 8.90 7.19
N GLY A 145 -4.84 8.41 6.09
CA GLY A 145 -4.83 7.01 5.71
C GLY A 145 -3.48 6.58 5.16
N TYR A 146 -3.26 5.26 5.18
CA TYR A 146 -2.08 4.64 4.61
C TYR A 146 -2.02 4.86 3.08
N THR A 147 -0.83 4.99 2.52
CA THR A 147 -0.64 5.29 1.09
C THR A 147 -1.05 4.13 0.16
N TYR A 148 -1.14 2.92 0.69
CA TYR A 148 -1.55 1.73 -0.08
C TYR A 148 -3.05 1.47 0.03
N TYR A 149 -3.58 0.73 -0.94
CA TYR A 149 -5.00 0.42 -1.01
C TYR A 149 -5.48 -0.43 0.18
N GLU A 150 -6.50 0.06 0.88
CA GLU A 150 -7.23 -0.68 1.91
C GLU A 150 -8.61 -1.11 1.38
N ARG A 151 -9.09 -2.29 1.79
CA ARG A 151 -10.38 -2.89 1.39
C ARG A 151 -11.52 -2.44 2.30
#